data_AF-A0A2W4M4W7-F1
#
_entry.id   AF-A0A2W4M4W7-F1
#
_cell.length_a   1.000
_cell.length_b   1.000
_cell.length_c   1.000
_cell.angle_alpha   90.00
_cell.angle_beta   90.00
_cell.angle_gamma   90.00
#
_symmetry.space_group_name_H-M   'P 1'
#
loop_
_entity.id
_entity.type
_entity.pdbx_description
1 polymer ?
#
loop_
_entity_poly.entity_id
_entity_poly.type
_entity_poly.pdbx_seq_one_letter_code
_entity_poly.pdbx_strand_id
1 'polypeptide(L)'
;MSLLTSEERDKLIDLLAQLPNVETPAVRNSLLVGMPDSIRLNIQSAGIPLIDLRSMVEIADSDSAQQADGSWPILRVITNAVRMVRGSALAIKLQQLHDAAAARAVKASTAPASGATSPGPARAVNTDALRGLLTAACSASDLTTLCYDYFTEVYEEFDAGMTKSQKVQLLIDYCGRNGRTEQLLALVEKKNPYQYNRFKADLRLP
;
A
#
# COMPACT_ATOMS: atom_id res chain seq x y z
N MET A 1 -15.63 -8.10 -1.50
CA MET A 1 -15.14 -9.48 -1.58
C MET A 1 -14.34 -9.78 -0.34
N SER A 2 -14.74 -10.79 0.41
CA SER A 2 -13.94 -11.31 1.52
C SER A 2 -12.76 -12.11 0.99
N LEU A 3 -11.63 -12.07 1.71
CA LEU A 3 -10.39 -12.73 1.32
C LEU A 3 -10.49 -14.25 1.55
N LEU A 4 -11.12 -14.63 2.64
CA LEU A 4 -11.38 -16.02 2.99
C LEU A 4 -12.77 -16.47 2.52
N THR A 5 -12.85 -17.74 2.14
CA THR A 5 -14.14 -18.41 1.94
C THR A 5 -14.84 -18.60 3.30
N SER A 6 -16.16 -18.77 3.28
CA SER A 6 -16.93 -19.04 4.51
C SER A 6 -16.43 -20.27 5.27
N GLU A 7 -16.00 -21.32 4.54
CA GLU A 7 -15.42 -22.52 5.14
C GLU A 7 -14.06 -22.27 5.79
N GLU A 8 -13.20 -21.48 5.15
CA GLU A 8 -11.89 -21.11 5.71
C GLU A 8 -12.03 -20.19 6.92
N ARG A 9 -13.05 -19.34 6.93
CA ARG A 9 -13.39 -18.47 8.05
C ARG A 9 -13.80 -19.29 9.26
N ASP A 10 -14.70 -20.25 9.08
CA ASP A 10 -15.16 -21.14 10.15
C ASP A 10 -13.99 -21.99 10.69
N LYS A 11 -13.17 -22.53 9.78
CA LYS A 11 -11.94 -23.26 10.14
C LYS A 11 -10.93 -22.39 10.88
N LEU A 12 -10.77 -21.13 10.52
CA LEU A 12 -9.90 -20.21 11.24
C LEU A 12 -10.43 -19.96 12.65
N ILE A 13 -11.74 -19.75 12.82
CA ILE A 13 -12.36 -19.56 14.14
C ILE A 13 -12.15 -20.79 15.02
N ASP A 14 -12.35 -22.00 14.48
CA ASP A 14 -12.08 -23.27 15.18
C ASP A 14 -10.62 -23.41 15.61
N LEU A 15 -9.68 -23.06 14.71
CA LEU A 15 -8.24 -23.09 15.04
C LEU A 15 -7.86 -22.02 16.08
N LEU A 16 -8.47 -20.85 16.04
CA LEU A 16 -8.26 -19.80 17.04
C LEU A 16 -8.85 -20.20 18.40
N ALA A 17 -9.98 -20.92 18.43
CA ALA A 17 -10.57 -21.45 19.65
C ALA A 17 -9.68 -22.52 20.32
N GLN A 18 -8.82 -23.19 19.56
CA GLN A 18 -7.82 -24.14 20.06
C GLN A 18 -6.55 -23.47 20.63
N LEU A 19 -6.43 -22.14 20.57
CA LEU A 19 -5.29 -21.43 21.13
C LEU A 19 -5.25 -21.55 22.66
N PRO A 20 -4.07 -21.76 23.26
CA PRO A 20 -3.94 -21.79 24.71
C PRO A 20 -4.32 -20.43 25.30
N ASN A 21 -5.13 -20.46 26.36
CA ASN A 21 -5.56 -19.26 27.10
C ASN A 21 -6.41 -18.26 26.30
N VAL A 22 -7.08 -18.69 25.22
CA VAL A 22 -7.94 -17.83 24.39
C VAL A 22 -9.13 -17.20 25.14
N GLU A 23 -9.50 -17.81 26.26
CA GLU A 23 -10.49 -17.30 27.21
C GLU A 23 -10.04 -15.99 27.87
N THR A 24 -8.73 -15.76 27.92
CA THR A 24 -8.13 -14.57 28.52
C THR A 24 -8.19 -13.41 27.53
N PRO A 25 -8.74 -12.24 27.92
CA PRO A 25 -8.81 -11.07 27.03
C PRO A 25 -7.43 -10.56 26.59
N ALA A 26 -6.38 -10.80 27.38
CA ALA A 26 -5.00 -10.47 27.02
C ALA A 26 -4.51 -11.25 25.78
N VAL A 27 -4.88 -12.53 25.66
CA VAL A 27 -4.54 -13.36 24.49
C VAL A 27 -5.31 -12.88 23.26
N ARG A 28 -6.59 -12.55 23.41
CA ARG A 28 -7.40 -11.97 22.32
C ARG A 28 -6.85 -10.63 21.85
N ASN A 29 -6.45 -9.75 22.78
CA ASN A 29 -5.77 -8.50 22.44
C ASN A 29 -4.41 -8.70 21.77
N SER A 30 -3.69 -9.77 22.10
CA SER A 30 -2.42 -10.11 21.47
C SER A 30 -2.59 -10.46 19.99
N LEU A 31 -3.73 -11.04 19.61
CA LEU A 31 -4.07 -11.30 18.20
C LEU A 31 -4.28 -10.00 17.42
N LEU A 32 -4.70 -8.92 18.09
CA LEU A 32 -4.94 -7.61 17.48
C LEU A 32 -3.67 -6.74 17.36
N VAL A 33 -2.52 -7.24 17.81
CA VAL A 33 -1.28 -6.44 17.87
C VAL A 33 -0.83 -6.02 16.46
N GLY A 34 -0.65 -4.72 16.29
CA GLY A 34 -0.26 -4.11 15.01
C GLY A 34 -1.41 -3.94 14.02
N MET A 35 -2.66 -4.13 14.43
CA MET A 35 -3.81 -3.74 13.62
C MET A 35 -4.12 -2.24 13.77
N PRO A 36 -4.60 -1.60 12.68
CA PRO A 36 -5.00 -0.20 12.72
C PRO A 36 -6.16 0.03 13.68
N ASP A 37 -6.15 1.19 14.35
CA ASP A 37 -7.14 1.54 15.38
C ASP A 37 -8.58 1.52 14.83
N SER A 38 -8.78 1.87 13.56
CA SER A 38 -10.09 1.80 12.90
C SER A 38 -10.71 0.40 12.91
N ILE A 39 -9.90 -0.64 12.77
CA ILE A 39 -10.36 -2.03 12.83
C ILE A 39 -10.60 -2.44 14.29
N ARG A 40 -9.68 -2.06 15.20
CA ARG A 40 -9.81 -2.38 16.63
C ARG A 40 -11.05 -1.76 17.26
N LEU A 41 -11.40 -0.53 16.87
CA LEU A 41 -12.59 0.18 17.34
C LEU A 41 -13.90 -0.42 16.82
N ASN A 42 -13.88 -1.11 15.68
CA ASN A 42 -15.04 -1.80 15.13
C ASN A 42 -15.27 -3.20 15.71
N ILE A 43 -14.25 -3.79 16.34
CA ILE A 43 -14.38 -5.10 16.98
C ILE A 43 -15.05 -4.90 18.34
N GLN A 44 -16.35 -5.18 18.39
CA GLN A 44 -17.09 -5.19 19.65
C GLN A 44 -16.71 -6.44 20.45
N SER A 45 -16.07 -6.25 21.61
CA SER A 45 -15.85 -7.34 22.56
C SER A 45 -17.12 -7.58 23.37
N ALA A 46 -17.76 -8.72 23.16
CA ALA A 46 -18.91 -9.19 23.94
C ALA A 46 -18.48 -9.91 25.23
N GLY A 47 -17.16 -10.16 25.41
CA GLY A 47 -16.60 -10.85 26.57
C GLY A 47 -16.72 -12.38 26.48
N ILE A 48 -17.37 -12.90 25.44
CA ILE A 48 -17.49 -14.32 25.15
C ILE A 48 -16.39 -14.68 24.14
N PRO A 49 -15.44 -15.59 24.47
CA PRO A 49 -14.25 -15.83 23.65
C PRO A 49 -14.56 -16.17 22.20
N LEU A 50 -15.52 -17.07 21.96
CA LEU A 50 -15.90 -17.49 20.61
C LEU A 50 -16.56 -16.36 19.80
N ILE A 51 -17.38 -15.54 20.46
CA ILE A 51 -18.05 -14.39 19.80
C ILE A 51 -17.03 -13.31 19.48
N ASP A 52 -16.11 -13.02 20.40
CA ASP A 52 -15.02 -12.07 20.18
C ASP A 52 -14.16 -12.50 18.98
N LEU A 53 -13.75 -13.78 18.94
CA LEU A 53 -12.96 -14.32 17.81
C LEU A 53 -13.70 -14.23 16.48
N ARG A 54 -14.99 -14.55 16.46
CA ARG A 54 -15.82 -14.45 15.26
C ARG A 54 -15.91 -13.01 14.79
N SER A 55 -16.25 -12.06 15.67
CA SER A 55 -16.29 -10.63 15.35
C SER A 55 -14.94 -10.12 14.84
N MET A 56 -13.84 -10.53 15.47
CA MET A 56 -12.49 -10.19 15.02
C MET A 56 -12.22 -10.66 13.60
N VAL A 57 -12.54 -11.92 13.30
CA VAL A 57 -12.33 -12.51 11.97
C VAL A 57 -13.25 -11.87 10.92
N GLU A 58 -14.53 -11.67 11.22
CA GLU A 58 -15.48 -11.07 10.30
C GLU A 58 -15.14 -9.61 9.95
N ILE A 59 -14.71 -8.83 10.95
CA ILE A 59 -14.28 -7.44 10.71
C ILE A 59 -12.94 -7.40 9.97
N ALA A 60 -11.98 -8.28 10.30
CA ALA A 60 -10.66 -8.29 9.67
C ALA A 60 -10.65 -8.86 8.24
N ASP A 61 -11.63 -9.70 7.90
CA ASP A 61 -11.87 -10.29 6.56
C ASP A 61 -12.89 -9.46 5.74
N SER A 62 -13.34 -8.32 6.26
CA SER A 62 -14.29 -7.47 5.55
C SER A 62 -13.65 -6.84 4.31
N ASP A 63 -14.46 -6.60 3.27
CA ASP A 63 -14.01 -6.02 2.00
C ASP A 63 -13.32 -4.66 2.18
N SER A 64 -13.79 -3.89 3.16
CA SER A 64 -13.26 -2.55 3.50
C SER A 64 -12.08 -2.59 4.47
N ALA A 65 -11.65 -3.80 4.88
CA ALA A 65 -10.55 -3.96 5.83
C ALA A 65 -9.18 -3.89 5.15
N GLN A 66 -9.11 -3.99 3.82
CA GLN A 66 -7.85 -3.87 3.09
C GLN A 66 -7.23 -2.50 3.33
N GLN A 67 -5.98 -2.48 3.80
CA GLN A 67 -5.25 -1.25 4.04
C GLN A 67 -4.76 -0.66 2.72
N ALA A 68 -4.46 0.65 2.72
CA ALA A 68 -3.92 1.37 1.56
C ALA A 68 -2.61 0.75 1.00
N ASP A 69 -1.87 0.02 1.84
CA ASP A 69 -0.67 -0.73 1.50
C ASP A 69 -0.96 -2.09 0.79
N GLY A 70 -2.22 -2.47 0.64
CA GLY A 70 -2.65 -3.77 0.12
C GLY A 70 -2.60 -4.89 1.17
N SER A 71 -2.08 -4.60 2.36
CA SER A 71 -2.06 -5.49 3.52
C SER A 71 -3.47 -5.79 4.06
N TRP A 72 -3.71 -7.05 4.38
CA TRP A 72 -4.98 -7.53 4.93
C TRP A 72 -4.88 -7.75 6.45
N PRO A 73 -5.75 -7.14 7.27
CA PRO A 73 -5.74 -7.31 8.72
C PRO A 73 -5.90 -8.77 9.14
N ILE A 74 -6.68 -9.56 8.39
CA ILE A 74 -6.88 -10.98 8.68
C ILE A 74 -5.59 -11.80 8.59
N LEU A 75 -4.69 -11.48 7.67
CA LEU A 75 -3.36 -12.12 7.59
C LEU A 75 -2.51 -11.79 8.82
N ARG A 76 -2.67 -10.58 9.37
CA ARG A 76 -1.99 -10.16 10.60
C ARG A 76 -2.50 -10.95 11.81
N VAL A 77 -3.82 -11.13 11.92
CA VAL A 77 -4.44 -11.94 12.98
C VAL A 77 -3.91 -13.38 12.93
N ILE A 78 -3.87 -13.99 11.73
CA ILE A 78 -3.35 -15.35 11.56
C ILE A 78 -1.85 -15.40 11.91
N THR A 79 -1.06 -14.41 11.48
CA THR A 79 0.38 -14.32 11.80
C THR A 79 0.62 -14.25 13.31
N ASN A 80 -0.17 -13.45 14.02
CA ASN A 80 -0.08 -13.33 15.47
C ASN A 80 -0.46 -14.66 16.14
N ALA A 81 -1.53 -15.32 15.68
CA ALA A 81 -1.93 -16.64 16.16
C ALA A 81 -0.80 -17.69 15.98
N VAL A 82 -0.21 -17.76 14.79
CA VAL A 82 0.92 -18.67 14.49
C VAL A 82 2.10 -18.42 15.44
N ARG A 83 2.42 -17.15 15.74
CA ARG A 83 3.50 -16.79 16.67
C ARG A 83 3.25 -17.33 18.09
N MET A 84 2.01 -17.37 18.53
CA MET A 84 1.62 -17.83 19.87
C MET A 84 1.70 -19.34 20.03
N VAL A 85 1.50 -20.11 18.96
CA VAL A 85 1.52 -21.59 18.99
C VAL A 85 2.69 -22.19 18.21
N ARG A 86 3.79 -21.45 18.07
CA ARG A 86 5.00 -21.88 17.37
C ARG A 86 5.46 -23.26 17.84
N GLY A 87 5.76 -24.13 16.87
CA GLY A 87 6.23 -25.50 17.13
C GLY A 87 5.13 -26.53 17.38
N SER A 88 3.86 -26.15 17.30
CA SER A 88 2.73 -27.09 17.40
C SER A 88 2.16 -27.48 16.03
N ALA A 89 1.41 -28.59 15.98
CA ALA A 89 0.64 -28.97 14.80
C ALA A 89 -0.42 -27.91 14.43
N LEU A 90 -0.90 -27.14 15.42
CA LEU A 90 -1.84 -26.04 15.20
C LEU A 90 -1.18 -24.89 14.39
N ALA A 91 0.08 -24.57 14.67
CA ALA A 91 0.83 -23.57 13.90
C ALA A 91 0.96 -23.97 12.42
N ILE A 92 1.15 -25.27 12.12
CA ILE A 92 1.23 -25.74 10.73
C ILE A 92 -0.11 -25.51 10.01
N LYS A 93 -1.23 -25.86 10.65
CA LYS A 93 -2.57 -25.65 10.08
C LYS A 93 -2.87 -24.17 9.85
N LEU A 94 -2.55 -23.31 10.83
CA LEU A 94 -2.71 -21.86 10.71
C LEU A 94 -1.80 -21.27 9.63
N GLN A 95 -0.57 -21.76 9.48
CA GLN A 95 0.37 -21.32 8.44
C GLN A 95 -0.10 -21.72 7.04
N GLN A 96 -0.67 -22.90 6.86
CA GLN A 96 -1.29 -23.33 5.60
C GLN A 96 -2.46 -22.41 5.22
N LEU A 97 -3.29 -22.05 6.20
CA LEU A 97 -4.43 -21.15 5.99
C LEU A 97 -3.96 -19.73 5.67
N HIS A 98 -2.89 -19.26 6.34
CA HIS A 98 -2.22 -18.01 6.00
C HIS A 98 -1.69 -18.01 4.57
N ASP A 99 -0.99 -19.05 4.13
CA ASP A 99 -0.40 -19.13 2.79
C ASP A 99 -1.49 -19.13 1.70
N ALA A 100 -2.57 -19.89 1.91
CA ALA A 100 -3.72 -19.90 1.01
C ALA A 100 -4.42 -18.52 0.94
N ALA A 101 -4.59 -17.85 2.08
CA ALA A 101 -5.16 -16.51 2.13
C ALA A 101 -4.22 -15.45 1.52
N ALA A 102 -2.91 -15.56 1.73
CA ALA A 102 -1.92 -14.67 1.15
C ALA A 102 -1.84 -14.83 -0.38
N ALA A 103 -1.86 -16.06 -0.88
CA ALA A 103 -1.94 -16.34 -2.32
C ALA A 103 -3.23 -15.77 -2.93
N ARG A 104 -4.35 -15.82 -2.19
CA ARG A 104 -5.60 -15.16 -2.58
C ARG A 104 -5.52 -13.64 -2.47
N ALA A 105 -4.80 -13.07 -1.53
CA ALA A 105 -4.62 -11.62 -1.40
C ALA A 105 -3.79 -11.11 -2.58
N VAL A 106 -2.73 -11.82 -2.93
CA VAL A 106 -1.95 -11.57 -4.13
C VAL A 106 -2.85 -11.72 -5.35
N LYS A 107 -3.67 -12.77 -5.46
CA LYS A 107 -4.65 -12.96 -6.57
C LYS A 107 -5.78 -11.93 -6.60
N ALA A 108 -6.28 -11.44 -5.48
CA ALA A 108 -7.27 -10.36 -5.44
C ALA A 108 -6.62 -9.06 -5.92
N SER A 109 -5.34 -8.87 -5.59
CA SER A 109 -4.51 -7.80 -6.13
C SER A 109 -4.02 -8.05 -7.58
N THR A 110 -4.12 -9.28 -8.11
CA THR A 110 -3.58 -9.68 -9.45
C THR A 110 -4.60 -10.33 -10.40
N ALA A 111 -5.89 -10.41 -10.04
CA ALA A 111 -6.95 -10.87 -10.93
C ALA A 111 -7.10 -9.85 -12.07
N PRO A 112 -7.11 -10.29 -13.34
CA PRO A 112 -6.96 -9.40 -14.47
C PRO A 112 -8.24 -8.61 -14.69
N ALA A 113 -8.12 -7.28 -14.59
CA ALA A 113 -8.71 -6.42 -15.60
C ALA A 113 -8.11 -6.82 -16.96
N SER A 114 -8.69 -7.84 -17.59
CA SER A 114 -8.64 -7.97 -19.05
C SER A 114 -9.84 -7.13 -19.54
N GLY A 115 -9.70 -5.89 -20.00
CA GLY A 115 -8.54 -5.30 -20.65
C GLY A 115 -7.76 -4.22 -19.91
N ALA A 116 -6.51 -4.10 -20.37
CA ALA A 116 -5.49 -3.08 -20.16
C ALA A 116 -4.62 -3.20 -18.89
N THR A 117 -3.48 -3.89 -19.05
CA THR A 117 -2.10 -3.52 -18.63
C THR A 117 -1.92 -2.82 -17.27
N SER A 118 -1.24 -3.48 -16.32
CA SER A 118 -0.80 -2.97 -14.99
C SER A 118 0.03 -1.66 -15.03
N PRO A 119 0.35 -0.99 -13.89
CA PRO A 119 -0.34 -0.86 -12.59
C PRO A 119 -0.69 0.62 -12.24
N GLY A 120 -1.58 0.86 -11.26
CA GLY A 120 -2.29 2.14 -10.99
C GLY A 120 -1.47 3.30 -10.36
N PRO A 121 -2.07 4.47 -10.03
CA PRO A 121 -3.40 4.70 -9.45
C PRO A 121 -4.20 5.78 -10.21
N ALA A 122 -5.33 6.24 -9.65
CA ALA A 122 -6.10 7.39 -10.11
C ALA A 122 -5.25 8.48 -10.79
N ARG A 123 -5.23 8.51 -12.13
CA ARG A 123 -4.59 9.55 -12.96
C ARG A 123 -3.23 10.05 -12.41
N ALA A 124 -2.40 9.16 -11.86
CA ALA A 124 -1.05 9.55 -11.47
C ALA A 124 -0.19 9.53 -12.72
N VAL A 125 0.32 10.71 -13.05
CA VAL A 125 1.26 10.91 -14.14
C VAL A 125 2.42 9.93 -14.02
N ASN A 126 2.77 9.24 -15.11
CA ASN A 126 3.89 8.30 -15.15
C ASN A 126 5.19 9.03 -14.73
N THR A 127 5.64 8.79 -13.50
CA THR A 127 6.81 9.46 -12.91
C THR A 127 8.10 9.10 -13.63
N ASP A 128 8.21 7.90 -14.21
CA ASP A 128 9.38 7.51 -15.02
C ASP A 128 9.44 8.27 -16.35
N ALA A 129 8.30 8.41 -17.04
CA ALA A 129 8.18 9.23 -18.24
C ALA A 129 8.51 10.70 -17.94
N LEU A 130 8.03 11.19 -16.80
CA LEU A 130 8.25 12.56 -16.34
C LEU A 130 9.72 12.79 -15.95
N ARG A 131 10.39 11.80 -15.36
CA ARG A 131 11.84 11.80 -15.11
C ARG A 131 12.64 11.82 -16.41
N GLY A 132 12.25 11.01 -17.39
CA GLY A 132 12.84 11.00 -18.72
C GLY A 132 12.70 12.35 -19.42
N LEU A 133 11.49 12.92 -19.39
CA LEU A 133 11.20 14.24 -19.94
C LEU A 133 12.02 15.34 -19.25
N LEU A 134 12.05 15.41 -17.93
CA LEU A 134 12.83 16.45 -17.22
C LEU A 134 14.33 16.31 -17.51
N THR A 135 14.82 15.08 -17.58
CA THR A 135 16.23 14.82 -17.87
C THR A 135 16.59 15.18 -19.31
N ALA A 136 15.66 15.01 -20.26
CA ALA A 136 15.86 15.33 -21.67
C ALA A 136 15.55 16.80 -22.02
N ALA A 137 14.61 17.43 -21.32
CA ALA A 137 14.14 18.80 -21.58
C ALA A 137 14.92 19.86 -20.79
N CYS A 138 15.43 19.52 -19.60
CA CYS A 138 16.18 20.45 -18.75
C CYS A 138 17.59 19.93 -18.45
N SER A 139 18.57 20.83 -18.48
CA SER A 139 19.92 20.57 -17.97
C SER A 139 19.97 20.67 -16.44
N ALA A 140 21.06 20.22 -15.81
CA ALA A 140 21.22 20.33 -14.35
C ALA A 140 21.13 21.78 -13.86
N SER A 141 21.68 22.72 -14.64
CA SER A 141 21.59 24.16 -14.39
C SER A 141 20.16 24.67 -14.53
N ASP A 142 19.43 24.30 -15.60
CA ASP A 142 18.03 24.66 -15.80
C ASP A 142 17.12 24.17 -14.69
N LEU A 143 17.32 22.93 -14.22
CA LEU A 143 16.58 22.39 -13.08
C LEU A 143 16.83 23.20 -11.82
N THR A 144 18.07 23.59 -11.59
CA THR A 144 18.45 24.38 -10.41
C THR A 144 17.80 25.77 -10.46
N THR A 145 17.83 26.45 -11.62
CA THR A 145 17.14 27.73 -11.83
C THR A 145 15.62 27.60 -11.73
N LEU A 146 15.03 26.54 -12.30
CA LEU A 146 13.60 26.29 -12.27
C LEU A 146 13.11 25.98 -10.85
N CYS A 147 13.88 25.20 -10.09
CA CYS A 147 13.60 24.97 -8.67
C CYS A 147 13.75 26.26 -7.87
N TYR A 148 14.78 27.06 -8.11
CA TYR A 148 14.94 28.34 -7.42
C TYR A 148 13.76 29.30 -7.65
N ASP A 149 13.27 29.41 -8.90
CA ASP A 149 12.23 30.37 -9.31
C ASP A 149 10.80 29.92 -8.93
N TYR A 150 10.49 28.62 -9.07
CA TYR A 150 9.13 28.08 -8.89
C TYR A 150 8.96 27.12 -7.71
N PHE A 151 10.04 26.47 -7.26
CA PHE A 151 10.02 25.40 -6.24
C PHE A 151 11.12 25.61 -5.19
N THR A 152 11.12 26.76 -4.53
CA THR A 152 12.19 27.16 -3.59
C THR A 152 12.38 26.13 -2.47
N GLU A 153 11.31 25.50 -1.99
CA GLU A 153 11.36 24.42 -0.99
C GLU A 153 12.19 23.20 -1.46
N VAL A 154 12.09 22.84 -2.75
CA VAL A 154 12.89 21.76 -3.35
C VAL A 154 14.34 22.19 -3.54
N TYR A 155 14.55 23.46 -3.89
CA TYR A 155 15.89 24.04 -4.02
C TYR A 155 16.63 24.07 -2.68
N GLU A 156 15.93 24.32 -1.57
CA GLU A 156 16.52 24.26 -0.22
C GLU A 156 16.96 22.84 0.17
N GLU A 157 16.30 21.81 -0.35
CA GLU A 157 16.72 20.41 -0.21
C GLU A 157 17.82 19.98 -1.19
N PHE A 158 18.19 20.83 -2.17
CA PHE A 158 19.26 20.50 -3.11
C PHE A 158 20.64 20.66 -2.47
N ASP A 159 21.29 19.53 -2.23
CA ASP A 159 22.68 19.52 -1.79
C ASP A 159 23.67 19.65 -2.97
N ALA A 160 24.82 20.30 -2.73
CA ALA A 160 25.86 20.51 -3.74
C ALA A 160 26.47 19.20 -4.27
N GLY A 161 26.37 18.10 -3.52
CA GLY A 161 26.80 16.77 -3.95
C GLY A 161 25.78 16.00 -4.80
N MET A 162 24.56 16.52 -4.98
CA MET A 162 23.50 15.78 -5.68
C MET A 162 23.69 15.76 -7.20
N THR A 163 23.55 14.57 -7.76
CA THR A 163 23.54 14.36 -9.21
C THR A 163 22.25 14.87 -9.84
N LYS A 164 22.28 15.18 -11.14
CA LYS A 164 21.10 15.61 -11.92
C LYS A 164 19.92 14.65 -11.71
N SER A 165 20.15 13.34 -11.75
CA SER A 165 19.11 12.34 -11.59
C SER A 165 18.46 12.37 -10.20
N GLN A 166 19.23 12.62 -9.15
CA GLN A 166 18.71 12.77 -7.78
C GLN A 166 17.86 14.04 -7.65
N LYS A 167 18.34 15.16 -8.19
CA LYS A 167 17.59 16.44 -8.21
C LYS A 167 16.25 16.29 -8.94
N VAL A 168 16.24 15.61 -10.08
CA VAL A 168 15.01 15.32 -10.83
C VAL A 168 14.07 14.44 -10.00
N GLN A 169 14.58 13.40 -9.36
CA GLN A 169 13.75 12.49 -8.57
C GLN A 169 13.11 13.19 -7.35
N LEU A 170 13.85 14.07 -6.69
CA LEU A 170 13.38 14.87 -5.55
C LEU A 170 12.30 15.87 -5.99
N LEU A 171 12.49 16.53 -7.13
CA LEU A 171 11.48 17.40 -7.73
C LEU A 171 10.18 16.65 -8.06
N ILE A 172 10.29 15.43 -8.62
CA ILE A 172 9.13 14.61 -8.96
C ILE A 172 8.38 14.15 -7.72
N ASP A 173 9.10 13.69 -6.70
CA ASP A 173 8.51 13.27 -5.41
C ASP A 173 7.78 14.45 -4.75
N TYR A 174 8.40 15.63 -4.71
CA TYR A 174 7.78 16.84 -4.18
C TYR A 174 6.52 17.25 -4.98
N CYS A 175 6.59 17.25 -6.32
CA CYS A 175 5.45 17.55 -7.17
C CYS A 175 4.29 16.56 -6.98
N GLY A 176 4.60 15.27 -6.79
CA GLY A 176 3.61 14.22 -6.53
C GLY A 176 2.92 14.39 -5.17
N ARG A 177 3.67 14.77 -4.12
CA ARG A 177 3.12 14.99 -2.77
C ARG A 177 2.27 16.25 -2.65
N ASN A 178 2.66 17.32 -3.36
CA ASN A 178 2.00 18.63 -3.27
C ASN A 178 0.99 18.88 -4.40
N GLY A 179 0.77 17.91 -5.31
CA GLY A 179 -0.13 18.08 -6.45
C GLY A 179 0.31 19.13 -7.48
N ARG A 180 1.59 19.54 -7.48
CA ARG A 180 2.12 20.57 -8.40
C ARG A 180 2.57 20.02 -9.76
N THR A 181 2.22 18.77 -10.06
CA THR A 181 2.58 18.09 -11.31
C THR A 181 2.09 18.87 -12.54
N GLU A 182 0.84 19.34 -12.54
CA GLU A 182 0.29 20.11 -13.67
C GLU A 182 1.05 21.41 -13.95
N GLN A 183 1.46 22.11 -12.89
CA GLN A 183 2.25 23.34 -13.00
C GLN A 183 3.63 23.06 -13.62
N LEU A 184 4.27 21.97 -13.20
CA LEU A 184 5.54 21.53 -13.77
C LEU A 184 5.40 21.17 -15.26
N LEU A 185 4.36 20.42 -15.64
CA LEU A 185 4.09 20.08 -17.04
C LEU A 185 3.87 21.33 -17.90
N ALA A 186 3.11 22.31 -17.42
CA ALA A 186 2.89 23.58 -18.12
C ALA A 186 4.19 24.39 -18.31
N LEU A 187 5.08 24.38 -17.31
CA LEU A 187 6.40 25.03 -17.40
C LEU A 187 7.31 24.32 -18.41
N VAL A 188 7.32 22.98 -18.41
CA VAL A 188 8.12 22.22 -19.37
C VAL A 188 7.57 22.34 -20.80
N GLU A 189 6.24 22.34 -20.98
CA GLU A 189 5.61 22.57 -22.27
C GLU A 189 6.00 23.94 -22.85
N LYS A 190 5.96 24.99 -22.03
CA LYS A 190 6.35 26.35 -22.44
C LYS A 190 7.83 26.44 -22.79
N LYS A 191 8.69 25.72 -22.08
CA LYS A 191 10.14 25.79 -22.24
C LYS A 191 10.66 24.90 -23.36
N ASN A 192 10.09 23.71 -23.54
CA ASN A 192 10.51 22.76 -24.56
C ASN A 192 9.34 21.90 -25.07
N PRO A 193 8.47 22.46 -25.94
CA PRO A 193 7.27 21.78 -26.40
C PRO A 193 7.57 20.51 -27.22
N TYR A 194 8.75 20.43 -27.84
CA TYR A 194 9.15 19.27 -28.64
C TYR A 194 9.33 18.00 -27.79
N GLN A 195 10.05 18.12 -26.68
CA GLN A 195 10.22 17.01 -25.73
C GLN A 195 8.91 16.70 -25.03
N TYR A 196 8.15 17.73 -24.65
CA TYR A 196 6.81 17.54 -24.08
C TYR A 196 5.93 16.69 -24.98
N ASN A 197 5.80 17.03 -26.26
CA ASN A 197 4.92 16.30 -27.18
C ASN A 197 5.38 14.85 -27.43
N ARG A 198 6.70 14.60 -27.40
CA ARG A 198 7.28 13.26 -27.52
C ARG A 198 6.90 12.37 -26.33
N PHE A 199 6.97 12.90 -25.12
CA PHE A 199 6.63 12.16 -23.90
C PHE A 199 5.14 12.27 -23.54
N LYS A 200 4.37 13.18 -24.15
CA LYS A 200 2.93 13.39 -23.92
C LYS A 200 2.13 12.10 -24.08
N ALA A 201 2.49 11.31 -25.08
CA ALA A 201 1.89 10.00 -25.36
C ALA A 201 2.13 8.99 -24.22
N ASP A 202 3.25 9.12 -23.51
CA ASP A 202 3.66 8.24 -22.42
C ASP A 202 3.21 8.78 -21.04
N LEU A 203 3.04 10.10 -20.92
CA LEU A 203 2.68 10.81 -19.68
C LEU A 203 1.25 10.55 -19.18
N ARG A 204 0.45 9.72 -19.86
CA ARG A 204 -0.93 9.35 -19.47
C ARG A 204 -1.75 10.56 -18.99
N LEU A 205 -1.63 11.67 -19.72
CA LEU A 205 -2.36 12.91 -19.45
C LEU A 205 -3.87 12.70 -19.66
N PRO A 206 -4.72 13.45 -18.94
CA PRO A 206 -6.17 13.44 -19.07
C PRO A 206 -6.75 13.45 -20.47
#